data_AF-A0A1I1HHR3-F1
#
_entry.id   AF-A0A1I1HHR3-F1
#
_cell.length_a   1.000
_cell.length_b   1.000
_cell.length_c   1.000
_cell.angle_alpha   90.00
_cell.angle_beta   90.00
_cell.angle_gamma   90.00
#
_symmetry.space_group_name_H-M   'P 1'
#
loop_
_entity.id
_entity.type
_entity.pdbx_description
1 polymer ?
#
loop_
_entity_poly.entity_id
_entity_poly.type
_entity_poly.pdbx_seq_one_letter_code
_entity_poly.pdbx_strand_id
1 'polypeptide(L)' 'MKVTTVYTAIIALILLFISVVAWVFKSVDLALVTSNLATIMLLVVYLWDNRKGND' A
#
# COMPACT_ATOMS: atom_id res chain seq x y z
N MET A 1 2.65 -6.36 -15.69
CA MET A 1 2.12 -5.28 -14.83
C MET A 1 1.70 -4.08 -15.66
N LYS A 2 0.49 -3.56 -15.43
CA LYS A 2 0.08 -2.28 -16.01
C LYS A 2 0.86 -1.15 -15.31
N VAL A 3 1.13 -0.06 -16.02
CA VAL A 3 1.82 1.13 -15.47
C VAL A 3 1.12 1.64 -14.20
N THR A 4 -0.22 1.59 -14.19
CA THR A 4 -1.06 1.90 -13.02
C THR A 4 -0.74 1.04 -11.80
N THR A 5 -0.59 -0.28 -11.99
CA THR A 5 -0.23 -1.25 -10.93
C THR A 5 1.09 -0.87 -10.24
N VAL A 6 2.07 -0.42 -11.04
CA VAL A 6 3.40 -0.02 -10.55
C VAL A 6 3.32 1.27 -9.75
N TYR A 7 2.63 2.30 -10.24
CA TYR A 7 2.47 3.56 -9.51
C TYR A 7 1.73 3.37 -8.18
N THR A 8 0.66 2.58 -8.16
CA THR A 8 -0.08 2.31 -6.92
C THR A 8 0.78 1.53 -5.91
N ALA A 9 1.60 0.58 -6.37
CA ALA A 9 2.53 -0.14 -5.50
C ALA A 9 3.59 0.79 -4.89
N ILE A 10 4.16 1.71 -5.67
CA ILE A 10 5.12 2.71 -5.18
C ILE A 10 4.48 3.61 -4.12
N ILE A 11 3.27 4.09 -4.34
CA ILE A 11 2.54 4.93 -3.37
C ILE A 11 2.29 4.16 -2.06
N ALA A 12 1.90 2.88 -2.15
CA ALA A 12 1.68 2.05 -0.98
C ALA A 12 2.98 1.82 -0.17
N LEU A 13 4.12 1.64 -0.85
CA LEU A 13 5.42 1.53 -0.19
C LEU A 13 5.82 2.83 0.53
N ILE A 14 5.52 3.99 -0.06
CA ILE A 14 5.73 5.29 0.60
C ILE A 14 4.84 5.42 1.84
N LEU A 15 3.57 5.01 1.76
CA LEU A 15 2.67 5.01 2.92
C LEU A 15 3.14 4.07 4.04
N LEU A 16 3.67 2.89 3.71
CA LEU A 16 4.30 2.00 4.69
C LEU A 16 5.52 2.65 5.35
N PHE A 17 6.34 3.34 4.57
CA PHE A 17 7.49 4.07 5.12
C PHE A 17 7.03 5.19 6.07
N ILE A 18 6.02 5.97 5.69
CA ILE A 18 5.42 7.01 6.55
C ILE A 18 4.86 6.38 7.83
N SER A 19 4.24 5.20 7.75
CA SER A 19 3.74 4.47 8.92
C SER A 19 4.86 4.15 9.91
N VAL A 20 6.00 3.65 9.43
CA VAL A 20 7.17 3.36 10.27
C VAL A 20 7.71 4.63 10.91
N VAL A 21 7.83 5.71 10.14
CA VAL A 21 8.29 7.01 10.66
C VAL A 21 7.32 7.54 11.73
N ALA A 22 6.00 7.50 11.48
CA ALA A 22 4.99 7.92 12.43
C ALA A 22 5.03 7.10 13.73
N TRP A 23 5.29 5.79 13.63
CA TRP A 23 5.48 4.93 14.79
C TRP A 23 6.70 5.32 15.63
N VAL A 24 7.83 5.64 14.97
CA VAL A 24 9.05 6.14 15.65
C VAL A 24 8.78 7.44 16.40
N PHE A 25 7.96 8.34 15.83
CA PHE A 25 7.55 9.59 16.49
C PHE A 25 6.44 9.41 17.55
N LYS A 26 6.07 8.16 17.91
CA LYS A 26 4.99 7.80 18.85
C LYS A 26 3.59 8.26 18.43
N SER A 27 3.39 8.60 17.16
CA SER A 27 2.07 8.91 16.58
C SER A 27 1.38 7.62 16.15
N VAL A 28 0.93 6.83 17.13
CA VAL A 28 0.41 5.47 16.94
C VAL A 28 -0.82 5.43 16.03
N ASP A 29 -1.75 6.37 16.18
CA ASP A 29 -2.98 6.42 15.36
C ASP A 29 -2.65 6.65 13.88
N LEU A 30 -1.73 7.57 13.59
CA LEU A 30 -1.31 7.87 12.22
C LEU A 30 -0.56 6.69 11.59
N ALA A 31 0.29 6.00 12.38
CA ALA A 31 0.98 4.80 11.94
C ALA A 31 0.02 3.66 11.58
N LEU A 32 -1.01 3.44 12.39
CA LEU A 32 -2.06 2.44 12.14
C LEU A 32 -2.87 2.77 10.88
N VAL A 33 -3.29 4.02 10.70
CA VAL A 33 -4.09 4.40 9.52
C VAL A 33 -3.27 4.23 8.23
N THR A 34 -2.03 4.71 8.22
CA THR A 34 -1.17 4.67 7.03
C THR A 34 -0.74 3.24 6.65
N SER A 35 -0.46 2.37 7.63
CA SER A 35 -0.17 0.95 7.36
C SER A 35 -1.37 0.22 6.79
N ASN A 36 -2.55 0.33 7.42
CA ASN A 36 -3.76 -0.33 6.95
C ASN A 36 -4.15 0.13 5.55
N LEU A 37 -4.07 1.44 5.27
CA LEU A 37 -4.37 1.97 3.94
C LEU A 37 -3.40 1.44 2.89
N ALA A 38 -2.10 1.38 3.20
CA ALA A 38 -1.10 0.81 2.30
C ALA A 38 -1.35 -0.68 2.02
N THR A 39 -1.70 -1.46 3.04
CA THR A 39 -2.03 -2.88 2.90
C THR A 39 -3.24 -3.08 1.98
N ILE A 40 -4.30 -2.27 2.14
CA ILE A 40 -5.48 -2.31 1.27
C ILE A 40 -5.10 -1.96 -0.17
N MET A 41 -4.28 -0.93 -0.38
CA MET A 41 -3.81 -0.56 -1.71
C MET A 41 -3.04 -1.71 -2.39
N LEU A 42 -2.12 -2.35 -1.67
CA LEU A 42 -1.38 -3.50 -2.18
C LEU A 42 -2.29 -4.69 -2.49
N LEU A 43 -3.30 -4.94 -1.66
CA LEU A 43 -4.28 -6.00 -1.88
C LEU A 43 -5.09 -5.75 -3.16
N VAL A 44 -5.56 -4.52 -3.37
CA VAL A 44 -6.30 -4.14 -4.59
C VAL A 44 -5.43 -4.31 -5.82
N VAL A 45 -4.17 -3.86 -5.75
CA VAL A 45 -3.17 -4.02 -6.82
C VAL A 45 -2.93 -5.49 -7.13
N TYR A 46 -2.76 -6.32 -6.11
CA TYR A 46 -2.57 -7.76 -6.26
C TYR A 46 -3.78 -8.44 -6.92
N LEU A 47 -5.00 -8.14 -6.46
CA LEU A 47 -6.22 -8.69 -7.06
C LEU A 47 -6.41 -8.23 -8.51
N TRP A 48 -6.06 -6.98 -8.82
CA TRP A 48 -6.17 -6.42 -10.16
C TRP A 48 -5.18 -7.04 -11.15
N ASP A 49 -3.94 -7.28 -10.73
CA ASP A 49 -2.92 -7.92 -11.59
C ASP A 49 -3.23 -9.41 -11.79
N ASN A 50 -3.76 -10.10 -10.77
CA ASN A 50 -4.15 -11.52 -10.86
C ASN A 50 -5.50 -11.78 -11.57
N ARG A 51 -6.37 -10.77 -11.74
CA ARG A 51 -7.60 -10.92 -12.55
C ARG A 51 -7.31 -11.30 -14.01
N LYS A 52 -6.13 -10.99 -14.53
CA LYS A 52 -5.74 -11.27 -15.91
C LYS A 52 -5.37 -12.74 -16.20
N GLY A 53 -5.31 -13.60 -15.18
CA GLY A 53 -5.02 -15.02 -15.33
C GLY A 53 -6.26 -15.91 -15.52
N ASN A 54 -7.46 -15.32 -15.66
CA ASN A 54 -8.74 -16.04 -15.69
C ASN A 54 -9.59 -15.76 -16.95
N ASP A 55 -8.99 -15.21 -18.01
CA ASP A 55 -9.58 -15.12 -19.36
C ASP A 55 -8.75 -15.95 -20.36
#